data_AF-A0A354TBY4-F1
#
_entry.id   AF-A0A354TBY4-F1
#
_cell.length_a   1.000
_cell.length_b   1.000
_cell.length_c   1.000
_cell.angle_alpha   90.00
_cell.angle_beta   90.00
_cell.angle_gamma   90.00
#
_symmetry.space_group_name_H-M   'P 1'
#
loop_
_entity.id
_entity.type
_entity.pdbx_description
1 polymer ?
#
loop_
_entity_poly.entity_id
_entity_poly.type
_entity_poly.pdbx_seq_one_letter_code
_entity_poly.pdbx_strand_id
1 'polypeptide(L)'
;MQNMKAILLAFTFLVLPAHGTSLGLLMVKMPIYLHGSDSDTQIQILDVPVMNASDSNEAIYGAICHSFIPPNTSSRSTAPDINIASQYGIGVSFEDAQVKDIFHMTITIDASSAKKPEGYPFTIEQVTDAVMTCVKLMAPIVPENERKMIIKVLPAKK
;
A
#
# COMPACT_ATOMS: atom_id res chain seq x y z
N MET A 1 -31.79 42.08 44.40
CA MET A 1 -32.21 40.79 43.80
C MET A 1 -31.32 40.52 42.61
N GLN A 2 -30.30 39.69 42.81
CA GLN A 2 -30.23 38.32 42.27
C GLN A 2 -29.88 38.34 40.78
N ASN A 3 -28.60 38.19 40.44
CA ASN A 3 -27.95 36.88 40.25
C ASN A 3 -28.73 36.00 39.27
N MET A 4 -28.32 35.98 38.00
CA MET A 4 -28.41 34.83 37.06
C MET A 4 -28.34 35.31 35.61
N LYS A 5 -27.20 35.81 35.16
CA LYS A 5 -26.85 35.78 33.72
C LYS A 5 -25.38 35.41 33.48
N ALA A 6 -24.73 34.83 34.49
CA ALA A 6 -23.52 34.06 34.28
C ALA A 6 -23.95 32.62 33.99
N ILE A 7 -23.27 31.99 33.03
CA ILE A 7 -23.30 30.55 32.74
C ILE A 7 -24.49 30.10 31.89
N LEU A 8 -24.65 30.66 30.70
CA LEU A 8 -25.35 29.93 29.62
C LEU A 8 -24.68 30.18 28.26
N LEU A 9 -23.35 30.16 28.22
CA LEU A 9 -22.62 30.27 26.95
C LEU A 9 -21.23 29.62 27.04
N ALA A 10 -21.13 28.46 27.70
CA ALA A 10 -19.88 27.70 27.82
C ALA A 10 -20.07 26.22 27.46
N PHE A 11 -21.02 25.93 26.57
CA PHE A 11 -21.24 24.58 26.03
C PHE A 11 -21.56 24.66 24.52
N THR A 12 -20.83 25.50 23.78
CA THR A 12 -20.57 25.18 22.38
C THR A 12 -19.65 23.97 22.39
N PHE A 13 -20.26 22.78 22.37
CA PHE A 13 -19.58 21.55 22.04
C PHE A 13 -18.73 21.82 20.79
N LEU A 14 -17.42 21.89 20.99
CA LEU A 14 -16.45 21.58 19.94
C LEU A 14 -16.72 20.13 19.56
N VAL A 15 -17.68 19.92 18.67
CA VAL A 15 -17.79 18.68 17.91
C VAL A 15 -16.60 18.72 16.96
N LEU A 16 -15.42 18.38 17.47
CA LEU A 16 -14.35 17.94 16.61
C LEU A 16 -14.93 16.78 15.80
N PRO A 17 -14.85 16.80 14.46
CA PRO A 17 -15.18 15.61 13.70
C PRO A 17 -14.21 14.53 14.15
N ALA A 18 -14.67 13.65 15.03
CA ALA A 18 -13.99 12.42 15.35
C ALA A 18 -14.02 11.61 14.05
N HIS A 19 -12.96 11.77 13.25
CA HIS A 19 -12.71 10.91 12.12
C HIS A 19 -12.42 9.54 12.74
N GLY A 20 -13.45 8.71 12.85
CA GLY A 20 -13.29 7.34 13.27
C GLY A 20 -12.37 6.68 12.26
N THR A 21 -11.13 6.41 12.65
CA THR A 21 -10.23 5.59 11.86
C THR A 21 -10.83 4.19 11.85
N SER A 22 -11.40 3.80 10.71
CA SER A 22 -11.84 2.42 10.52
C SER A 22 -10.60 1.57 10.37
N LEU A 23 -10.36 0.70 11.35
CA LEU A 23 -9.30 -0.30 11.23
C LEU A 23 -9.64 -1.23 10.07
N GLY A 24 -8.81 -1.18 9.01
CA GLY A 24 -8.90 -2.09 7.90
C GLY A 24 -8.05 -3.32 8.16
N LEU A 25 -8.66 -4.50 8.17
CA LEU A 25 -7.94 -5.77 8.03
C LEU A 25 -8.22 -6.29 6.62
N LEU A 26 -7.18 -6.36 5.80
CA LEU A 26 -7.34 -6.72 4.39
C LEU A 26 -6.20 -7.62 3.92
N MET A 27 -6.47 -8.41 2.88
CA MET A 27 -5.46 -9.25 2.25
C MET A 27 -4.85 -8.48 1.08
N VAL A 28 -3.53 -8.32 1.10
CA VAL A 28 -2.78 -7.63 0.05
C VAL A 28 -1.94 -8.66 -0.70
N LYS A 29 -1.98 -8.63 -2.04
CA LYS A 29 -1.01 -9.35 -2.86
C LYS A 29 0.35 -8.65 -2.74
N MET A 30 1.33 -9.32 -2.12
CA MET A 30 2.70 -8.81 -2.01
C MET A 30 3.68 -9.67 -2.82
N PRO A 31 4.68 -9.05 -3.47
CA PRO A 31 5.78 -9.79 -4.09
C PRO A 31 6.80 -10.18 -3.01
N ILE A 32 6.87 -11.46 -2.72
CA ILE A 32 7.71 -12.06 -1.68
C ILE A 32 8.88 -12.81 -2.31
N TYR A 33 10.06 -12.65 -1.71
CA TYR A 33 11.23 -13.42 -2.05
C TYR A 33 11.93 -13.91 -0.80
N LEU A 34 12.19 -15.22 -0.76
CA LEU A 34 12.85 -15.89 0.35
C LEU A 34 14.31 -16.18 -0.01
N HIS A 35 15.16 -15.18 0.22
CA HIS A 35 16.60 -15.25 -0.05
C HIS A 35 17.26 -16.43 0.67
N GLY A 36 18.01 -17.26 -0.06
CA GLY A 36 18.70 -18.43 0.48
C GLY A 36 17.80 -19.64 0.80
N SER A 37 16.54 -19.65 0.33
CA SER A 37 15.64 -20.81 0.42
C SER A 37 15.66 -21.65 -0.86
N ASP A 38 15.07 -22.85 -0.85
CA ASP A 38 14.89 -23.65 -2.07
C ASP A 38 14.04 -22.95 -3.15
N SER A 39 13.35 -21.85 -2.79
CA SER A 39 12.55 -21.02 -3.70
C SER A 39 13.25 -19.75 -4.19
N ASP A 40 14.59 -19.66 -4.01
CA ASP A 40 15.42 -18.51 -4.40
C ASP A 40 15.35 -18.18 -5.92
N THR A 41 14.77 -19.06 -6.74
CA THR A 41 14.68 -18.85 -8.18
C THR A 41 13.51 -17.98 -8.63
N GLN A 42 12.55 -17.63 -7.75
CA GLN A 42 11.34 -16.93 -8.15
C GLN A 42 10.81 -15.91 -7.14
N ILE A 43 10.16 -14.87 -7.65
CA ILE A 43 9.33 -13.97 -6.86
C ILE A 43 7.95 -14.61 -6.72
N GLN A 44 7.50 -14.80 -5.48
CA GLN A 44 6.18 -15.35 -5.17
C GLN A 44 5.19 -14.21 -4.94
N ILE A 45 3.95 -14.34 -5.42
CA ILE A 45 2.88 -13.40 -5.07
C ILE A 45 1.99 -14.08 -4.05
N LEU A 46 2.01 -13.58 -2.81
CA LEU A 46 1.28 -14.16 -1.69
C LEU A 46 0.22 -13.20 -1.16
N ASP A 47 -0.86 -13.76 -0.63
CA ASP A 47 -1.85 -13.02 0.15
C ASP A 47 -1.31 -12.77 1.56
N VAL A 48 -1.05 -11.51 1.88
CA VAL A 48 -0.54 -11.09 3.18
C VAL A 48 -1.61 -10.30 3.93
N PRO A 49 -1.97 -10.68 5.16
CA PRO A 49 -2.88 -9.89 5.97
C PRO A 49 -2.17 -8.60 6.42
N VAL A 50 -2.75 -7.46 6.07
CA VAL A 50 -2.27 -6.14 6.45
C VAL A 50 -3.33 -5.45 7.30
N MET A 51 -2.87 -4.89 8.41
CA MET A 51 -3.67 -4.04 9.29
C MET A 51 -3.31 -2.58 8.99
N ASN A 52 -4.29 -1.78 8.59
CA ASN A 52 -4.10 -0.38 8.29
C ASN A 52 -5.10 0.51 9.04
N ALA A 53 -4.70 1.75 9.31
CA ALA A 53 -5.52 2.72 10.02
C ALA A 53 -6.71 3.26 9.20
N SER A 54 -6.73 2.96 7.90
CA SER A 54 -7.83 3.23 6.98
C SER A 54 -8.05 2.06 6.01
N ASP A 55 -9.30 1.87 5.58
CA ASP A 55 -9.68 0.96 4.48
C ASP A 55 -9.70 1.69 3.12
N SER A 56 -8.75 2.60 2.90
CA SER A 56 -8.68 3.39 1.67
C SER A 56 -7.91 2.65 0.58
N ASN A 57 -8.26 2.87 -0.70
CA ASN A 57 -7.50 2.30 -1.83
C ASN A 57 -6.01 2.68 -1.77
N GLU A 58 -5.68 3.88 -1.31
CA GLU A 58 -4.29 4.30 -1.07
C GLU A 58 -3.58 3.39 -0.06
N ALA A 59 -4.23 3.09 1.06
CA ALA A 59 -3.73 2.17 2.07
C ALA A 59 -3.53 0.75 1.52
N ILE A 60 -4.42 0.29 0.64
CA ILE A 60 -4.38 -1.05 0.03
C ILE A 60 -3.24 -1.16 -1.00
N TYR A 61 -3.16 -0.23 -1.95
CA TYR A 61 -2.15 -0.28 -3.01
C TYR A 61 -0.77 0.08 -2.49
N GLY A 62 -0.67 1.04 -1.57
CA GLY A 62 0.58 1.36 -0.90
C GLY A 62 1.17 0.12 -0.21
N ALA A 63 0.32 -0.64 0.52
CA ALA A 63 0.71 -1.84 1.25
C ALA A 63 1.40 -2.92 0.39
N ILE A 64 1.20 -2.96 -0.93
CA ILE A 64 1.89 -3.91 -1.82
C ILE A 64 3.41 -3.81 -1.69
N CYS A 65 3.93 -2.61 -1.45
CA CYS A 65 5.36 -2.33 -1.33
C CYS A 65 5.84 -2.08 0.10
N HIS A 66 5.00 -2.28 1.11
CA HIS A 66 5.44 -2.16 2.50
C HIS A 66 6.29 -3.35 2.92
N SER A 67 7.30 -3.08 3.74
CA SER A 67 8.12 -4.12 4.36
C SER A 67 7.24 -5.15 5.07
N PHE A 68 7.52 -6.43 4.84
CA PHE A 68 6.84 -7.53 5.47
C PHE A 68 7.85 -8.42 6.20
N ILE A 69 7.69 -8.49 7.51
CA ILE A 69 8.52 -9.31 8.40
C ILE A 69 7.63 -10.41 9.00
N PRO A 70 7.89 -11.70 8.73
CA PRO A 70 7.06 -12.78 9.25
C PRO A 70 7.08 -12.84 10.80
N PRO A 71 5.94 -13.07 11.46
CA PRO A 71 5.84 -13.00 12.92
C PRO A 71 6.59 -14.11 13.69
N ASN A 72 6.96 -15.22 13.04
CA ASN A 72 7.56 -16.39 13.69
C ASN A 72 9.11 -16.41 13.73
N THR A 73 9.77 -15.30 13.44
CA THR A 73 11.23 -15.18 13.50
C THR A 73 11.71 -14.91 14.93
N SER A 74 11.46 -15.84 15.84
CA SER A 74 11.81 -15.71 17.26
C SER A 74 13.24 -16.14 17.63
N SER A 75 14.07 -16.58 16.67
CA SER A 75 15.41 -17.11 16.97
C SER A 75 16.57 -16.55 16.14
N ARG A 76 16.35 -15.57 15.26
CA ARG A 76 17.44 -14.96 14.48
C ARG A 76 17.38 -13.46 14.69
N SER A 77 18.42 -12.91 15.31
CA SER A 77 18.68 -11.47 15.34
C SER A 77 18.43 -10.90 13.94
N THR A 78 17.48 -9.97 13.82
CA THR A 78 16.93 -9.40 12.59
C THR A 78 16.29 -10.40 11.61
N ALA A 79 14.96 -10.50 11.69
CA ALA A 79 14.16 -11.09 10.65
C ALA A 79 14.24 -10.23 9.37
N PRO A 80 14.71 -10.76 8.24
CA PRO A 80 14.80 -9.96 7.02
C PRO A 80 13.40 -9.65 6.51
N ASP A 81 13.21 -8.41 6.04
CA ASP A 81 12.03 -8.05 5.25
C ASP A 81 12.04 -8.88 3.96
N ILE A 82 10.97 -9.64 3.75
CA ILE A 82 10.85 -10.58 2.62
C ILE A 82 10.03 -10.01 1.46
N ASN A 83 9.49 -8.80 1.59
CA ASN A 83 8.88 -8.11 0.45
C ASN A 83 9.99 -7.59 -0.46
N ILE A 84 10.07 -8.10 -1.69
CA ILE A 84 11.16 -7.72 -2.59
C ILE A 84 11.00 -6.30 -3.12
N ALA A 85 9.77 -5.77 -3.19
CA ALA A 85 9.54 -4.42 -3.66
C ALA A 85 10.07 -3.36 -2.68
N SER A 86 9.85 -3.55 -1.38
CA SER A 86 10.42 -2.68 -0.33
C SER A 86 11.94 -2.75 -0.32
N GLN A 87 12.52 -3.94 -0.46
CA GLN A 87 13.98 -4.13 -0.54
C GLN A 87 14.61 -3.37 -1.71
N TYR A 88 13.92 -3.34 -2.85
CA TYR A 88 14.38 -2.62 -4.05
C TYR A 88 14.06 -1.13 -4.01
N GLY A 89 13.30 -0.66 -3.02
CA GLY A 89 12.87 0.73 -2.89
C GLY A 89 11.80 1.16 -3.90
N ILE A 90 10.96 0.22 -4.35
CA ILE A 90 9.85 0.50 -5.28
C ILE A 90 8.63 0.93 -4.48
N GLY A 91 7.99 2.02 -4.88
CA GLY A 91 6.77 2.54 -4.26
C GLY A 91 5.52 2.30 -5.12
N VAL A 92 4.36 2.33 -4.48
CA VAL A 92 3.06 2.43 -5.17
C VAL A 92 2.27 3.56 -4.54
N SER A 93 1.72 4.44 -5.39
CA SER A 93 0.78 5.48 -4.98
C SER A 93 -0.54 5.34 -5.72
N PHE A 94 -1.58 5.90 -5.11
CA PHE A 94 -2.93 5.88 -5.63
C PHE A 94 -3.47 7.30 -5.66
N GLU A 95 -4.08 7.67 -6.77
CA GLU A 95 -4.79 8.93 -6.94
C GLU A 95 -6.16 8.64 -7.54
N ASP A 96 -7.21 9.23 -6.97
CA ASP A 96 -8.54 9.24 -7.54
C ASP A 96 -8.92 10.65 -8.03
N ALA A 97 -9.56 10.69 -9.18
CA ALA A 97 -10.12 11.91 -9.73
C ALA A 97 -11.48 11.61 -10.34
N GLN A 98 -12.44 12.50 -10.13
CA GLN A 98 -13.71 12.45 -10.84
C GLN A 98 -13.59 13.30 -12.11
N VAL A 99 -13.75 12.67 -13.28
CA VAL A 99 -13.75 13.38 -14.56
C VAL A 99 -15.14 13.22 -15.18
N LYS A 100 -15.92 14.32 -15.14
CA LYS A 100 -17.37 14.28 -15.40
C LYS A 100 -18.06 13.37 -14.38
N ASP A 101 -18.67 12.27 -14.83
CA ASP A 101 -19.41 11.30 -14.00
C ASP A 101 -18.67 9.97 -13.83
N ILE A 102 -17.44 9.85 -14.33
CA ILE A 102 -16.64 8.63 -14.26
C ILE A 102 -15.51 8.81 -13.25
N PHE A 103 -15.36 7.83 -12.35
CA PHE A 103 -14.23 7.77 -11.42
C PHE A 103 -12.99 7.26 -12.15
N HIS A 104 -11.93 8.07 -12.13
CA HIS A 104 -10.63 7.73 -12.67
C HIS A 104 -9.69 7.35 -11.53
N MET A 105 -9.25 6.10 -11.53
CA MET A 105 -8.25 5.59 -10.58
C MET A 105 -6.90 5.53 -11.28
N THR A 106 -5.93 6.29 -10.78
CA THR A 106 -4.55 6.23 -11.24
C THR A 106 -3.70 5.55 -10.18
N ILE A 107 -3.08 4.42 -10.54
CA ILE A 107 -2.13 3.72 -9.70
C ILE A 107 -0.75 3.93 -10.32
N THR A 108 0.19 4.49 -9.56
CA THR A 108 1.54 4.75 -10.03
C THR A 108 2.50 3.83 -9.32
N ILE A 109 3.22 3.00 -10.09
CA ILE A 109 4.33 2.18 -9.62
C ILE A 109 5.61 2.98 -9.86
N ASP A 110 6.27 3.41 -8.79
CA ASP A 110 7.46 4.25 -8.85
C ASP A 110 8.71 3.43 -8.56
N ALA A 111 9.48 3.13 -9.61
CA ALA A 111 10.80 2.51 -9.53
C ALA A 111 11.93 3.52 -9.80
N SER A 112 11.65 4.83 -9.88
CA SER A 112 12.61 5.84 -10.31
C SER A 112 13.83 6.00 -9.39
N SER A 113 13.67 5.65 -8.11
CA SER A 113 14.72 5.62 -7.08
C SER A 113 15.21 4.21 -6.75
N ALA A 114 14.67 3.18 -7.42
CA ALA A 114 14.91 1.79 -7.08
C ALA A 114 16.37 1.39 -7.30
N LYS A 115 16.87 0.51 -6.43
CA LYS A 115 18.23 -0.03 -6.49
C LYS A 115 18.20 -1.52 -6.20
N LYS A 116 18.93 -2.27 -7.02
CA LYS A 116 19.14 -3.70 -6.77
C LYS A 116 20.05 -3.88 -5.54
N PRO A 117 19.59 -4.51 -4.45
CA PRO A 117 20.45 -4.82 -3.32
C PRO A 117 21.51 -5.86 -3.70
N GLU A 118 22.65 -5.83 -3.01
CA GLU A 118 23.72 -6.80 -3.21
C GLU A 118 23.24 -8.23 -2.88
N GLY A 119 23.65 -9.21 -3.69
CA GLY A 119 23.31 -10.62 -3.48
C GLY A 119 21.92 -11.04 -3.97
N TYR A 120 21.05 -10.11 -4.40
CA TYR A 120 19.73 -10.48 -4.93
C TYR A 120 19.80 -10.88 -6.41
N PRO A 121 19.00 -11.85 -6.88
CA PRO A 121 19.11 -12.35 -8.24
C PRO A 121 18.35 -11.50 -9.26
N PHE A 122 17.25 -10.85 -8.86
CA PHE A 122 16.32 -10.20 -9.81
C PHE A 122 16.78 -8.82 -10.28
N THR A 123 16.35 -8.41 -11.48
CA THR A 123 16.49 -7.03 -11.96
C THR A 123 15.39 -6.13 -11.39
N ILE A 124 15.58 -4.81 -11.45
CA ILE A 124 14.55 -3.85 -11.01
C ILE A 124 13.27 -4.03 -11.83
N GLU A 125 13.41 -4.30 -13.13
CA GLU A 125 12.30 -4.54 -14.05
C GLU A 125 11.48 -5.77 -13.64
N GLN A 126 12.15 -6.88 -13.31
CA GLN A 126 11.47 -8.10 -12.85
C GLN A 126 10.68 -7.86 -11.57
N VAL A 127 11.23 -7.10 -10.62
CA VAL A 127 10.52 -6.74 -9.38
C VAL A 127 9.36 -5.78 -9.67
N THR A 128 9.55 -4.82 -10.57
CA THR A 128 8.51 -3.87 -10.99
C THR A 128 7.35 -4.60 -11.68
N ASP A 129 7.63 -5.60 -12.52
CA ASP A 129 6.63 -6.44 -13.17
C ASP A 129 5.84 -7.29 -12.15
N ALA A 130 6.52 -7.78 -11.10
CA ALA A 130 5.86 -8.47 -9.99
C ALA A 130 4.90 -7.54 -9.22
N VAL A 131 5.32 -6.29 -8.94
CA VAL A 131 4.46 -5.26 -8.33
C VAL A 131 3.28 -4.94 -9.24
N MET A 132 3.49 -4.77 -10.55
CA MET A 132 2.41 -4.56 -11.51
C MET A 132 1.42 -5.72 -11.52
N THR A 133 1.91 -6.95 -11.40
CA THR A 133 1.05 -8.13 -11.30
C THR A 133 0.22 -8.10 -10.02
N CYS A 134 0.81 -7.74 -8.87
CA CYS A 134 0.08 -7.53 -7.62
C CYS A 134 -1.03 -6.48 -7.76
N VAL A 135 -0.71 -5.32 -8.36
CA VAL A 135 -1.69 -4.25 -8.63
C VAL A 135 -2.86 -4.76 -9.48
N LYS A 136 -2.57 -5.47 -10.58
CA LYS A 136 -3.60 -6.02 -11.48
C LYS A 136 -4.48 -7.07 -10.80
N LEU A 137 -3.91 -7.89 -9.91
CA LEU A 137 -4.66 -8.89 -9.15
C LEU A 137 -5.55 -8.25 -8.08
N MET A 138 -5.16 -7.10 -7.55
CA MET A 138 -5.93 -6.34 -6.55
C MET A 138 -6.95 -5.38 -7.18
N ALA A 139 -6.80 -5.05 -8.46
CA ALA A 139 -7.67 -4.14 -9.18
C ALA A 139 -9.11 -4.69 -9.29
N PRO A 140 -10.14 -3.91 -8.91
CA PRO A 140 -11.52 -4.34 -9.10
C PRO A 140 -11.85 -4.42 -10.60
N ILE A 141 -12.54 -5.48 -11.02
CA ILE A 141 -13.08 -5.60 -12.37
C ILE A 141 -14.35 -4.77 -12.42
N VAL A 142 -14.29 -3.60 -13.06
CA VAL A 142 -15.42 -2.68 -13.19
C VAL A 142 -15.55 -2.26 -14.66
N PRO A 143 -16.76 -2.15 -15.21
CA PRO A 143 -16.97 -1.67 -16.57
C PRO A 143 -16.34 -0.28 -16.82
N GLU A 144 -15.74 -0.07 -17.99
CA GLU A 144 -15.05 1.20 -18.33
C GLU A 144 -15.98 2.42 -18.32
N ASN A 145 -17.28 2.22 -18.52
CA ASN A 145 -18.30 3.27 -18.46
C ASN A 145 -18.65 3.71 -17.03
N GLU A 146 -18.23 2.96 -16.01
CA GLU A 146 -18.45 3.29 -14.59
C GLU A 146 -17.15 3.76 -13.93
N ARG A 147 -16.02 3.17 -14.33
CA ARG A 147 -14.72 3.45 -13.73
C ARG A 147 -13.60 3.19 -14.71
N LYS A 148 -12.67 4.16 -14.80
CA LYS A 148 -11.46 4.03 -15.61
C LYS A 148 -10.25 3.82 -14.71
N MET A 149 -9.55 2.70 -14.88
CA MET A 149 -8.28 2.45 -14.19
C MET A 149 -7.10 2.69 -15.12
N ILE A 150 -6.10 3.43 -14.63
CA ILE A 150 -4.84 3.70 -15.31
C ILE A 150 -3.71 3.22 -14.40
N ILE A 151 -2.89 2.30 -14.87
CA ILE A 151 -1.65 1.89 -14.20
C ILE A 151 -0.49 2.57 -14.91
N LYS A 152 0.23 3.43 -14.20
CA LYS A 152 1.44 4.12 -14.67
C LYS A 152 2.66 3.49 -14.03
N VAL A 153 3.75 3.39 -14.78
CA VAL A 153 5.05 2.93 -14.28
C VAL A 153 6.08 4.04 -14.50
N LEU A 154 6.73 4.47 -13.43
CA LEU A 154 7.89 5.36 -13.50
C LEU A 154 9.14 4.47 -13.41
N PRO A 155 9.88 4.26 -14.53
CA PRO A 155 10.99 3.32 -14.55
C PRO A 155 12.20 3.86 -13.77
N ALA A 156 13.09 2.95 -13.36
CA ALA A 156 14.38 3.32 -12.78
C ALA A 156 15.21 4.16 -13.75
N LYS A 157 15.99 5.09 -13.19
CA LYS A 157 16.97 5.86 -13.97
C LYS A 157 18.08 4.90 -14.41
N LYS A 158 18.38 4.91 -15.71
CA LYS A 158 19.51 4.16 -16.29
C LYS A 158 20.85 4.70 -15.82
#